data_AF-A0A2W6DRI9-F1
#
_entry.id   AF-A0A2W6DRI9-F1
#
_cell.length_a   1.000
_cell.length_b   1.000
_cell.length_c   1.000
_cell.angle_alpha   90.00
_cell.angle_beta   90.00
_cell.angle_gamma   90.00
#
_symmetry.space_group_name_H-M   'P 1'
#
loop_
_entity.id
_entity.type
_entity.pdbx_description
1 polymer ?
#
loop_
_entity_poly.entity_id
_entity_poly.type
_entity_poly.pdbx_seq_one_letter_code
_entity_poly.pdbx_strand_id
1 'polypeptide(L)'
;MIGLVGAAALLLGAAGLTKLVRRRGVVRLSGLGELLVAVLVLVVGGRVGAALLAVAYASLAAVSWRMMSVAPGQDCGCFGRTSAITHAHTAVNAMFALVGATALALAPRSVLAEVQAQPWSGIPLIGAMTLLAYLSYVLMVVYPDLLRSRAQVLASR
;
A
#
# COMPACT_ATOMS: atom_id res chain seq x y z
N MET A 1 -14.91 -16.02 -1.62
CA MET A 1 -13.69 -16.60 -1.03
C MET A 1 -12.49 -15.63 -0.91
N ILE A 2 -12.54 -14.40 -1.47
CA ILE A 2 -11.39 -13.46 -1.47
C ILE A 2 -11.28 -12.63 -0.16
N GLY A 3 -12.38 -12.47 0.58
CA GLY A 3 -12.38 -11.78 1.89
C GLY A 3 -11.66 -12.53 3.03
N LEU A 4 -11.32 -13.80 2.85
CA LEU A 4 -10.63 -14.60 3.87
C LEU A 4 -9.18 -14.20 4.06
N VAL A 5 -8.50 -13.69 3.02
CA VAL A 5 -7.06 -13.34 3.11
C VAL A 5 -6.86 -12.01 3.85
N GLY A 6 -7.73 -11.01 3.61
CA GLY A 6 -7.71 -9.74 4.33
C GLY A 6 -8.13 -9.89 5.80
N ALA A 7 -9.17 -10.69 6.06
CA ALA A 7 -9.58 -11.02 7.42
C ALA A 7 -8.53 -11.86 8.15
N ALA A 8 -7.87 -12.81 7.48
CA ALA A 8 -6.76 -13.56 8.05
C ALA A 8 -5.57 -12.66 8.38
N ALA A 9 -5.21 -11.69 7.54
CA ALA A 9 -4.12 -10.75 7.85
C ALA A 9 -4.42 -9.88 9.09
N LEU A 10 -5.68 -9.41 9.24
CA LEU A 10 -6.16 -8.68 10.42
C LEU A 10 -6.18 -9.57 11.68
N LEU A 11 -6.64 -10.82 11.56
CA LEU A 11 -6.70 -11.79 12.67
C LEU A 11 -5.30 -12.31 13.06
N LEU A 12 -4.40 -12.51 12.10
CA LEU A 12 -3.00 -12.92 12.33
C LEU A 12 -2.16 -11.78 12.92
N GLY A 13 -2.46 -10.52 12.54
CA GLY A 13 -1.89 -9.33 13.18
C GLY A 13 -2.41 -9.11 14.60
N ALA A 14 -3.64 -9.52 14.92
CA ALA A 14 -4.18 -9.50 16.27
C ALA A 14 -3.60 -10.62 17.18
N ALA A 15 -3.30 -11.80 16.60
CA ALA A 15 -2.89 -13.00 17.33
C ALA A 15 -1.40 -13.11 17.74
N GLY A 16 -0.61 -12.04 17.64
CA GLY A 16 0.76 -12.05 18.18
C GLY A 16 1.78 -12.86 17.35
N LEU A 17 1.52 -13.07 16.05
CA LEU A 17 2.47 -13.68 15.11
C LEU A 17 3.66 -12.76 14.74
N THR A 18 3.94 -11.71 15.52
CA THR A 18 5.11 -10.84 15.38
C THR A 18 6.43 -11.62 15.41
N LYS A 19 6.46 -12.82 15.99
CA LYS A 19 7.60 -13.75 15.92
C LYS A 19 7.80 -14.41 14.53
N LEU A 20 6.75 -14.57 13.72
CA LEU A 20 6.85 -15.15 12.37
C LEU A 20 7.26 -14.13 11.30
N VAL A 21 6.94 -12.84 11.50
CA VAL A 21 7.35 -11.71 10.64
C VAL A 21 8.88 -11.57 10.56
N ARG A 22 9.61 -12.13 11.53
CA ARG A 22 11.09 -12.16 11.53
C ARG A 22 11.70 -13.07 10.44
N ARG A 23 10.89 -13.91 9.77
CA ARG A 23 11.35 -14.74 8.64
C ARG A 23 11.19 -13.95 7.34
N ARG A 24 12.32 -13.69 6.66
CA ARG A 24 12.38 -13.03 5.33
C ARG A 24 11.37 -13.58 4.31
N GLY A 25 10.98 -14.86 4.41
CA GLY A 25 9.97 -15.48 3.56
C GLY A 25 8.56 -14.89 3.73
N VAL A 26 8.14 -14.56 4.95
CA VAL A 26 6.79 -14.01 5.23
C VAL A 26 6.64 -12.62 4.62
N VAL A 27 7.68 -11.78 4.74
CA VAL A 27 7.72 -10.43 4.16
C VAL A 27 7.72 -10.47 2.63
N ARG A 28 8.39 -11.46 2.02
CA ARG A 28 8.37 -11.64 0.56
C ARG A 28 7.01 -12.13 0.06
N LEU A 29 6.38 -13.05 0.79
CA LEU A 29 5.05 -13.55 0.44
C LEU A 29 3.98 -12.47 0.60
N SER A 30 4.09 -11.59 1.60
CA SER A 30 3.17 -10.45 1.73
C SER A 30 3.33 -9.46 0.57
N GLY A 31 4.56 -9.12 0.18
CA GLY A 31 4.81 -8.26 -0.98
C GLY A 31 4.31 -8.88 -2.30
N LEU A 32 4.42 -10.19 -2.46
CA LEU A 32 3.83 -10.89 -3.61
C LEU A 32 2.30 -10.82 -3.58
N GLY A 33 1.70 -10.98 -2.40
CA GLY A 33 0.25 -10.85 -2.21
C GLY A 33 -0.26 -9.45 -2.54
N GLU A 34 0.45 -8.41 -2.13
CA GLU A 34 0.14 -7.01 -2.48
C GLU A 34 0.20 -6.79 -3.99
N LEU A 35 1.24 -7.32 -4.65
CA LEU A 35 1.39 -7.22 -6.09
C LEU A 35 0.24 -7.94 -6.84
N LEU A 36 -0.14 -9.12 -6.38
CA LEU A 36 -1.26 -9.87 -6.95
C LEU A 36 -2.59 -9.12 -6.78
N VAL A 37 -2.84 -8.53 -5.61
CA VAL A 37 -4.03 -7.71 -5.36
C VAL A 37 -4.03 -6.49 -6.27
N ALA A 38 -2.88 -5.81 -6.42
CA ALA A 38 -2.75 -4.66 -7.30
C ALA A 38 -3.09 -5.04 -8.75
N VAL A 39 -2.50 -6.12 -9.28
CA VAL A 39 -2.83 -6.63 -10.63
C VAL A 39 -4.31 -6.96 -10.76
N LEU A 40 -4.89 -7.63 -9.76
CA LEU A 40 -6.31 -8.00 -9.77
C LEU A 40 -7.22 -6.78 -9.82
N VAL A 41 -6.92 -5.73 -9.04
CA VAL A 41 -7.67 -4.46 -9.07
C VAL A 41 -7.63 -3.83 -10.46
N LEU A 42 -6.47 -3.83 -11.12
CA LEU A 42 -6.28 -3.24 -12.45
C LEU A 42 -7.04 -4.00 -13.56
N VAL A 43 -7.09 -5.34 -13.47
CA VAL A 43 -7.70 -6.20 -14.48
C VAL A 43 -9.21 -6.31 -14.30
N VAL A 44 -9.69 -6.48 -13.07
CA VAL A 44 -11.12 -6.71 -12.79
C VAL A 44 -11.92 -5.41 -12.82
N GLY A 45 -11.38 -4.33 -12.25
CA GLY A 45 -12.11 -3.06 -12.10
C GLY A 45 -13.47 -3.22 -11.40
N GLY A 46 -14.38 -2.30 -11.70
CA GLY A 46 -15.74 -2.28 -11.17
C GLY A 46 -15.80 -2.21 -9.65
N ARG A 47 -16.92 -2.67 -9.08
CA ARG A 47 -17.13 -2.69 -7.63
C ARG A 47 -16.20 -3.66 -6.91
N VAL A 48 -15.84 -4.78 -7.55
CA VAL A 48 -14.95 -5.78 -6.96
C VAL A 48 -13.53 -5.22 -6.81
N GLY A 49 -12.97 -4.64 -7.87
CA GLY A 49 -11.67 -3.96 -7.82
C GLY A 49 -11.67 -2.81 -6.81
N ALA A 50 -12.73 -1.99 -6.79
CA ALA A 50 -12.88 -0.91 -5.81
C ALA A 50 -12.93 -1.41 -4.36
N ALA A 51 -13.69 -2.48 -4.08
CA ALA A 51 -13.77 -3.11 -2.75
C ALA A 51 -12.40 -3.65 -2.31
N LEU A 52 -11.69 -4.34 -3.22
CA LEU A 52 -10.37 -4.89 -2.93
C LEU A 52 -9.36 -3.77 -2.62
N LEU A 53 -9.37 -2.70 -3.40
CA LEU A 53 -8.54 -1.52 -3.17
C LEU A 53 -8.85 -0.90 -1.80
N ALA A 54 -10.13 -0.67 -1.49
CA ALA A 54 -10.57 -0.07 -0.23
C ALA A 54 -10.12 -0.91 0.97
N VAL A 55 -10.37 -2.24 0.93
CA VAL A 55 -10.02 -3.15 2.02
C VAL A 55 -8.51 -3.28 2.19
N ALA A 56 -7.76 -3.39 1.09
CA ALA A 56 -6.30 -3.50 1.15
C ALA A 56 -5.68 -2.26 1.80
N TYR A 57 -6.03 -1.07 1.31
CA TYR A 57 -5.48 0.17 1.83
C TYR A 57 -6.00 0.53 3.23
N ALA A 58 -7.24 0.18 3.58
CA ALA A 58 -7.74 0.33 4.94
C ALA A 58 -6.98 -0.58 5.92
N SER A 59 -6.67 -1.82 5.51
CA SER A 59 -5.87 -2.75 6.32
C SER A 59 -4.45 -2.22 6.52
N LEU A 60 -3.82 -1.71 5.46
CA LEU A 60 -2.49 -1.10 5.54
C LEU A 60 -2.48 0.15 6.44
N ALA A 61 -3.51 0.99 6.35
CA ALA A 61 -3.66 2.16 7.23
C ALA A 61 -3.82 1.76 8.70
N ALA A 62 -4.63 0.73 8.98
CA ALA A 62 -4.81 0.22 10.34
C ALA A 62 -3.52 -0.39 10.90
N VAL A 63 -2.77 -1.15 10.09
CA VAL A 63 -1.49 -1.73 10.49
C VAL A 63 -0.45 -0.63 10.75
N SER A 64 -0.33 0.35 9.84
CA SER A 64 0.64 1.45 10.02
C SER A 64 0.32 2.30 11.24
N TRP A 65 -0.96 2.60 11.49
CA TRP A 65 -1.40 3.24 12.72
C TRP A 65 -0.98 2.41 13.93
N ARG A 66 -1.39 1.14 14.00
CA ARG A 66 -1.10 0.29 15.15
C ARG A 66 0.40 0.21 15.42
N MET A 67 1.23 0.05 14.39
CA MET A 67 2.69 0.02 14.54
C MET A 67 3.24 1.32 15.12
N MET A 68 2.74 2.48 14.72
CA MET A 68 3.13 3.76 15.35
C MET A 68 2.74 3.83 16.84
N SER A 69 1.63 3.19 17.22
CA SER A 69 1.17 3.17 18.62
C SER A 69 1.91 2.17 19.50
N VAL A 70 2.23 0.97 18.99
CA VAL A 70 2.79 -0.13 19.81
C VAL A 70 4.30 -0.30 19.67
N ALA A 71 4.90 0.18 18.56
CA ALA A 71 6.32 0.00 18.28
C ALA A 71 6.86 1.18 17.44
N PRO A 72 6.86 2.41 18.01
CA PRO A 72 7.29 3.60 17.30
C PRO A 72 8.73 3.47 16.81
N GLY A 73 8.97 3.91 15.56
CA GLY A 73 10.29 3.85 14.93
C GLY A 73 10.69 2.49 14.35
N GLN A 74 9.84 1.46 14.46
CA GLN A 74 10.06 0.20 13.75
C GLN A 74 9.97 0.38 12.23
N ASP A 75 10.77 -0.41 11.52
CA ASP A 75 10.75 -0.45 10.06
C ASP A 75 9.56 -1.26 9.55
N CYS A 76 8.92 -0.78 8.48
CA CYS A 76 7.80 -1.48 7.85
C CYS A 76 8.23 -2.73 7.08
N GLY A 77 9.48 -2.81 6.62
CA GLY A 77 9.98 -3.89 5.76
C GLY A 77 9.31 -3.95 4.38
N CYS A 78 8.48 -2.96 4.02
CA CYS A 78 7.76 -2.92 2.75
C CYS A 78 8.75 -2.82 1.58
N PHE A 79 8.45 -3.53 0.48
CA PHE A 79 9.29 -3.58 -0.73
C PHE A 79 10.76 -3.98 -0.49
N GLY A 80 11.04 -4.72 0.58
CA GLY A 80 12.40 -5.14 0.93
C GLY A 80 13.32 -3.99 1.38
N ARG A 81 12.75 -2.80 1.66
CA ARG A 81 13.47 -1.67 2.27
C ARG A 81 13.09 -1.52 3.74
N THR A 82 14.07 -1.11 4.53
CA THR A 82 13.90 -0.73 5.94
C THR A 82 13.73 0.78 6.00
N SER A 83 12.48 1.24 6.07
CA SER A 83 12.15 2.64 6.36
C SER A 83 11.19 2.69 7.54
N ALA A 84 11.33 3.69 8.41
CA ALA A 84 10.45 3.80 9.56
C ALA A 84 9.04 4.17 9.12
N ILE A 85 8.07 3.56 9.80
CA ILE A 85 6.68 3.95 9.65
C ILE A 85 6.49 5.36 10.19
N THR A 86 5.80 6.17 9.40
CA THR A 86 5.48 7.57 9.69
C THR A 86 3.98 7.83 9.52
N HIS A 87 3.51 8.98 10.02
CA HIS A 87 2.13 9.42 9.79
C HIS A 87 1.81 9.55 8.29
N ALA A 88 2.80 9.86 7.45
CA ALA A 88 2.63 9.91 6.00
C ALA A 88 2.19 8.56 5.42
N HIS A 89 2.71 7.43 5.93
CA HIS A 89 2.26 6.11 5.50
C HIS A 89 0.77 5.91 5.76
N THR A 90 0.34 6.25 6.97
CA THR A 90 -1.06 6.08 7.38
C THR A 90 -1.98 7.02 6.59
N ALA A 91 -1.56 8.27 6.37
CA ALA A 91 -2.33 9.24 5.60
C ALA A 91 -2.50 8.81 4.13
N VAL A 92 -1.43 8.39 3.47
CA VAL A 92 -1.48 7.92 2.07
C VAL A 92 -2.34 6.66 1.95
N ASN A 93 -2.18 5.69 2.86
CA ASN A 93 -3.02 4.49 2.87
C ASN A 93 -4.50 4.83 3.10
N ALA A 94 -4.81 5.71 4.06
CA ALA A 94 -6.18 6.15 4.30
C ALA A 94 -6.79 6.86 3.09
N MET A 95 -6.02 7.72 2.41
CA MET A 95 -6.46 8.40 1.18
C MET A 95 -6.81 7.39 0.08
N PHE A 96 -5.96 6.39 -0.17
CA PHE A 96 -6.27 5.35 -1.17
C PHE A 96 -7.44 4.46 -0.75
N ALA A 97 -7.61 4.20 0.55
CA ALA A 97 -8.79 3.50 1.05
C ALA A 97 -10.07 4.29 0.75
N LEU A 98 -10.06 5.61 0.95
CA LEU A 98 -11.16 6.51 0.60
C LEU A 98 -11.42 6.54 -0.90
N VAL A 99 -10.38 6.59 -1.74
CA VAL A 99 -10.52 6.50 -3.20
C VAL A 99 -11.18 5.18 -3.61
N GLY A 100 -10.79 4.05 -3.02
CA GLY A 100 -11.45 2.77 -3.25
C GLY A 100 -12.92 2.77 -2.80
N ALA A 101 -13.21 3.37 -1.64
CA ALA A 101 -14.55 3.48 -1.10
C ALA A 101 -15.46 4.36 -1.97
N THR A 102 -14.98 5.49 -2.50
CA THR A 102 -15.74 6.33 -3.42
C THR A 102 -15.92 5.65 -4.78
N ALA A 103 -14.90 4.92 -5.26
CA ALA A 103 -14.99 4.16 -6.50
C ALA A 103 -16.05 3.04 -6.45
N LEU A 104 -16.44 2.54 -5.27
CA LEU A 104 -17.56 1.59 -5.14
C LEU A 104 -18.88 2.18 -5.64
N ALA A 105 -19.11 3.47 -5.40
CA ALA A 105 -20.32 4.16 -5.85
C ALA A 105 -20.31 4.38 -7.37
N LEU A 106 -19.15 4.65 -7.95
CA LEU A 106 -18.98 4.97 -9.38
C LEU A 106 -18.82 3.73 -10.27
N ALA A 107 -18.38 2.60 -9.71
CA ALA A 107 -18.13 1.34 -10.42
C ALA A 107 -17.31 1.52 -11.73
N PRO A 108 -16.09 2.07 -11.65
CA PRO A 108 -15.31 2.40 -12.84
C PRO A 108 -14.95 1.16 -13.65
N ARG A 109 -14.73 1.33 -14.96
CA ARG A 109 -14.18 0.28 -15.81
C ARG A 109 -12.79 -0.13 -15.34
N SER A 110 -12.37 -1.35 -15.69
CA SER A 110 -10.99 -1.78 -15.43
C SER A 110 -10.01 -0.98 -16.29
N VAL A 111 -8.77 -0.85 -15.81
CA VAL A 111 -7.72 -0.15 -16.55
C VAL A 111 -7.45 -0.85 -17.88
N LEU A 112 -7.50 -2.19 -17.89
CA LEU A 112 -7.36 -2.98 -19.11
C LEU A 112 -8.45 -2.64 -20.14
N ALA A 113 -9.71 -2.55 -19.70
CA ALA A 113 -10.81 -2.19 -20.58
C ALA A 113 -10.69 -0.75 -21.10
N GLU A 114 -10.18 0.18 -20.28
CA GLU A 114 -9.99 1.57 -20.69
C GLU A 114 -8.88 1.72 -21.74
N VAL A 115 -7.74 1.03 -21.53
CA VAL A 115 -6.62 1.01 -22.49
C VAL A 115 -7.04 0.36 -23.81
N GLN A 116 -7.85 -0.69 -23.78
CA GLN A 116 -8.38 -1.32 -24.99
C GLN A 116 -9.36 -0.44 -25.75
N ALA A 117 -10.20 0.31 -25.03
CA ALA A 117 -11.19 1.20 -25.63
C ALA A 117 -10.55 2.44 -26.28
N GLN A 118 -9.44 2.93 -25.72
CA GLN A 118 -8.81 4.18 -26.15
C GLN A 118 -7.27 4.09 -26.10
N PRO A 119 -6.61 3.45 -27.08
CA PRO A 119 -5.18 3.11 -26.99
C PRO A 119 -4.28 4.35 -26.85
N TRP A 120 -4.61 5.44 -27.53
CA TRP A 120 -3.82 6.68 -27.49
C TRP A 120 -3.96 7.44 -26.16
N SER A 121 -5.14 7.42 -25.53
CA SER A 121 -5.34 8.03 -24.19
C SER A 121 -5.01 7.09 -23.04
N GLY A 122 -4.92 5.78 -23.30
CA GLY A 122 -4.46 4.77 -22.36
C GLY A 122 -3.00 4.94 -21.96
N ILE A 123 -2.13 5.41 -22.85
CA ILE A 123 -0.71 5.67 -22.54
C ILE A 123 -0.57 6.76 -21.45
N PRO A 124 -1.18 7.96 -21.58
CA PRO A 124 -1.23 8.94 -20.51
C PRO A 124 -1.76 8.39 -19.18
N LEU A 125 -2.79 7.54 -19.21
CA LEU A 125 -3.34 6.92 -18.00
C LEU A 125 -2.31 6.04 -17.28
N ILE A 126 -1.66 5.13 -18.00
CA ILE A 126 -0.60 4.27 -17.43
C ILE A 126 0.57 5.12 -16.93
N GLY A 127 0.94 6.17 -17.66
CA GLY A 127 1.95 7.14 -17.24
C GLY A 127 1.59 7.83 -15.92
N ALA A 128 0.36 8.33 -15.81
CA ALA A 128 -0.14 8.98 -14.60
C ALA A 128 -0.19 8.02 -13.40
N MET A 129 -0.64 6.78 -13.61
CA MET A 129 -0.67 5.74 -12.58
C MET A 129 0.74 5.39 -12.09
N THR A 130 1.68 5.22 -13.02
CA THR A 130 3.09 4.93 -12.71
C THR A 130 3.71 6.09 -11.94
N LEU A 131 3.46 7.33 -12.37
CA LEU A 131 3.93 8.53 -11.68
C LEU A 131 3.35 8.63 -10.27
N LEU A 132 2.06 8.41 -10.08
CA LEU A 132 1.41 8.43 -8.76
C LEU A 132 1.97 7.34 -7.84
N ALA A 133 2.18 6.13 -8.35
CA ALA A 133 2.82 5.06 -7.61
C ALA A 133 4.25 5.43 -7.20
N TYR A 134 5.03 6.02 -8.12
CA TYR A 134 6.39 6.48 -7.84
C TYR A 134 6.42 7.61 -6.81
N LEU A 135 5.55 8.60 -6.94
CA LEU A 135 5.44 9.70 -5.97
C LEU A 135 5.02 9.19 -4.59
N SER A 136 4.12 8.20 -4.52
CA SER A 136 3.75 7.54 -3.26
C SER A 136 4.95 6.84 -2.63
N TYR A 137 5.75 6.14 -3.44
CA TYR A 137 7.00 5.52 -3.00
C TYR A 137 8.00 6.56 -2.48
N VAL A 138 8.21 7.67 -3.20
CA VAL A 138 9.11 8.75 -2.76
C VAL A 138 8.64 9.33 -1.42
N LEU A 139 7.34 9.60 -1.30
CA LEU A 139 6.75 10.21 -0.10
C LEU A 139 6.82 9.29 1.12
N MET A 140 6.54 8.00 0.94
CA MET A 140 6.46 7.04 2.04
C MET A 140 7.83 6.47 2.41
N VAL A 141 8.72 6.24 1.45
CA VAL A 141 9.99 5.52 1.68
C VAL A 141 11.18 6.47 1.64
N VAL A 142 11.34 7.24 0.57
CA VAL A 142 12.57 8.03 0.35
C VAL A 142 12.61 9.27 1.25
N TYR A 143 11.49 9.98 1.37
CA TYR A 143 11.43 11.25 2.09
C TYR A 143 11.73 11.13 3.60
N PRO A 144 11.19 10.15 4.35
CA PRO A 144 11.54 9.97 5.76
C PRO A 144 13.03 9.67 5.99
N ASP A 145 13.64 8.87 5.11
CA ASP A 145 15.06 8.52 5.19
C ASP A 145 15.96 9.74 4.96
N LEU A 146 15.56 10.64 4.05
CA LEU A 146 16.24 11.91 3.80
C LEU A 146 16.17 12.83 5.02
N LEU A 147 14.99 12.95 5.66
CA LEU A 147 14.83 13.74 6.87
C LEU A 147 15.68 13.22 8.02
N ARG A 148 15.74 11.89 8.20
CA ARG A 148 16.59 11.25 9.22
C ARG A 148 18.07 11.52 8.97
N SER A 149 18.52 11.32 7.74
CA SER A 149 19.92 11.56 7.34
C SER A 149 20.30 13.02 7.58
N ARG A 150 19.41 13.97 7.23
CA ARG A 150 19.61 15.40 7.50
C ARG A 150 19.77 15.69 8.99
N ALA A 151 18.92 15.10 9.85
CA ALA A 151 19.00 15.31 11.29
C ALA A 151 20.32 14.79 11.88
N GLN A 152 20.83 13.66 11.41
CA GLN A 152 22.11 13.09 11.85
C GLN A 152 23.30 13.99 11.51
N VAL A 153 23.33 14.54 10.29
CA VAL A 153 24.41 15.47 9.85
C VAL A 153 24.40 16.77 10.67
N LEU A 154 23.23 17.25 11.08
CA LEU A 154 23.12 18.44 11.93
C LEU A 154 23.56 18.17 13.37
N ALA A 155 23.36 16.96 13.88
CA ALA A 155 23.76 16.59 15.25
C ALA A 155 25.27 16.31 15.40
N SER A 156 25.99 16.09 14.29
CA SER A 156 27.44 15.84 14.29
C SER A 156 28.29 17.11 14.12
N ARG A 157 27.66 18.28 14.02
CA ARG A 157 28.33 19.59 13.92
C ARG A 157 28.28 20.29 15.26
#